data_AF-A0A961GZ61-F1
#
_entry.id   AF-A0A961GZ61-F1
#
_cell.length_a   1.000
_cell.length_b   1.000
_cell.length_c   1.000
_cell.angle_alpha   90.00
_cell.angle_beta   90.00
_cell.angle_gamma   90.00
#
_symmetry.space_group_name_H-M   'P 1'
#
loop_
_entity.id
_entity.type
_entity.pdbx_description
1 polymer ?
#
loop_
_entity_poly.entity_id
_entity_poly.type
_entity_poly.pdbx_seq_one_letter_code
_entity_poly.pdbx_strand_id
1 'polypeptide(L)'
;MSFEIDQPDPAAVFACAVSLRDACEQNAERHGINLSEVFHGGDQFWRKVMRIATLFENWACENVAFEALDHVWPYLLEAKFGDACLAHVNMDGLITFDAMDCLVVAMGMNLPLWYRDGFKLPLDLTAANPVQGSSFVRWRIQTVRRLQGEEDMEPMCYGDDPHDADYEPPVLALYGIDADGLLEHIRDSATYAEVRSLASNLAPGVAFPERPMLIPAHARLDE
;
A
#
# COMPACT_ATOMS: atom_id res chain seq x y z
N MET A 1 -8.23 -4.28 22.76
CA MET A 1 -7.64 -5.63 22.76
C MET A 1 -6.78 -5.67 21.50
N SER A 2 -5.50 -5.34 21.62
CA SER A 2 -4.55 -5.34 20.52
C SER A 2 -4.19 -6.80 20.23
N PHE A 3 -4.72 -7.34 19.13
CA PHE A 3 -4.21 -8.58 18.59
C PHE A 3 -2.90 -8.25 17.89
N GLU A 4 -1.78 -8.27 18.62
CA GLU A 4 -0.47 -8.40 17.97
C GLU A 4 -0.46 -9.79 17.32
N ILE A 5 -0.79 -9.84 16.03
CA ILE A 5 -0.58 -11.03 15.19
C ILE A 5 0.91 -11.05 14.90
N ASP A 6 1.69 -11.48 15.89
CA ASP A 6 3.16 -11.52 15.81
C ASP A 6 3.67 -12.77 15.06
N GLN A 7 2.74 -13.63 14.60
CA GLN A 7 3.06 -14.85 13.88
C GLN A 7 2.07 -15.10 12.73
N PRO A 8 2.56 -15.64 11.59
CA PRO A 8 1.74 -16.03 10.45
C PRO A 8 0.59 -16.95 10.88
N ASP A 9 -0.63 -16.66 10.44
CA ASP A 9 -1.76 -17.55 10.64
C ASP A 9 -1.73 -18.66 9.57
N PRO A 10 -1.62 -19.96 9.95
CA PRO A 10 -1.69 -21.05 8.98
C PRO A 10 -2.98 -21.06 8.15
N ALA A 11 -4.10 -20.58 8.70
CA ALA A 11 -5.35 -20.45 7.95
C ALA A 11 -5.25 -19.37 6.87
N ALA A 12 -4.59 -18.25 7.16
CA ALA A 12 -4.32 -17.18 6.19
C ALA A 12 -3.39 -17.66 5.08
N VAL A 13 -2.30 -18.36 5.41
CA VAL A 13 -1.40 -18.97 4.41
C VAL A 13 -2.16 -19.93 3.50
N PHE A 14 -3.01 -20.78 4.07
CA PHE A 14 -3.80 -21.71 3.28
C PHE A 14 -4.81 -20.99 2.38
N ALA A 15 -5.50 -19.97 2.89
CA ALA A 15 -6.44 -19.16 2.11
C ALA A 15 -5.77 -18.44 0.93
N CYS A 16 -4.60 -17.81 1.16
CA CYS A 16 -3.78 -17.23 0.09
C CYS A 16 -3.41 -18.27 -0.97
N ALA A 17 -2.96 -19.46 -0.54
CA ALA A 17 -2.54 -20.52 -1.44
C ALA A 17 -3.69 -21.03 -2.31
N VAL A 18 -4.87 -21.25 -1.71
CA VAL A 18 -6.08 -21.67 -2.42
C VAL A 18 -6.52 -20.60 -3.42
N SER A 19 -6.60 -19.34 -2.98
CA SER A 19 -6.97 -18.21 -3.83
C SER A 19 -6.06 -18.10 -5.07
N LEU A 20 -4.74 -18.15 -4.86
CA LEU A 20 -3.77 -18.03 -5.95
C LEU A 20 -3.81 -19.24 -6.89
N ARG A 21 -3.98 -20.46 -6.37
CA ARG A 21 -4.16 -21.65 -7.21
C ARG A 21 -5.38 -21.47 -8.12
N ASP A 22 -6.52 -21.15 -7.52
CA ASP A 22 -7.79 -21.07 -8.26
C ASP A 22 -7.75 -19.99 -9.33
N ALA A 23 -7.13 -18.85 -9.02
CA ALA A 23 -6.91 -17.79 -10.00
C ALA A 23 -5.99 -18.25 -11.15
N CYS A 24 -4.90 -18.97 -10.85
CA CYS A 24 -4.00 -19.52 -11.87
C CYS A 24 -4.70 -20.56 -12.76
N GLU A 25 -5.45 -21.49 -12.18
CA GLU A 25 -6.18 -22.53 -12.92
C GLU A 25 -7.23 -21.91 -13.84
N GLN A 26 -8.01 -20.94 -13.35
CA GLN A 26 -8.99 -20.22 -14.15
C GLN A 26 -8.34 -19.40 -15.28
N ASN A 27 -7.23 -18.72 -15.00
CA ASN A 27 -6.50 -17.95 -16.00
C ASN A 27 -5.92 -18.89 -17.08
N ALA A 28 -5.31 -20.00 -16.65
CA ALA A 28 -4.76 -21.00 -17.54
C ALA A 28 -5.82 -21.62 -18.45
N GLU A 29 -7.01 -21.96 -17.93
CA GLU A 29 -8.12 -22.46 -18.73
C GLU A 29 -8.59 -21.42 -19.76
N ARG A 30 -8.75 -20.16 -19.36
CA ARG A 30 -9.19 -19.07 -20.25
C ARG A 30 -8.22 -18.79 -21.39
N HIS A 31 -6.92 -18.92 -21.13
CA HIS A 31 -5.86 -18.57 -22.08
C HIS A 31 -5.18 -19.78 -22.73
N GLY A 32 -5.61 -21.00 -22.42
CA GLY A 32 -5.03 -22.24 -22.96
C GLY A 32 -3.58 -22.47 -22.53
N ILE A 33 -3.22 -22.03 -21.32
CA ILE A 33 -1.84 -22.11 -20.80
C ILE A 33 -1.66 -23.42 -20.03
N ASN A 34 -0.55 -24.12 -20.27
CA ASN A 34 -0.21 -25.34 -19.54
C ASN A 34 0.62 -25.00 -18.29
N LEU A 35 -0.03 -24.99 -17.12
CA LEU A 35 0.64 -24.72 -15.83
C LEU A 35 1.83 -25.64 -15.56
N SER A 36 1.78 -26.90 -16.02
CA SER A 36 2.90 -27.83 -15.81
C SER A 36 4.12 -27.45 -16.66
N GLU A 37 3.94 -26.83 -17.82
CA GLU A 37 5.06 -26.34 -18.63
C GLU A 37 5.67 -25.08 -18.00
N VAL A 38 4.82 -24.12 -17.60
CA VAL A 38 5.22 -22.86 -16.96
C VAL A 38 6.02 -23.11 -15.68
N PHE A 39 5.51 -23.97 -14.80
CA PHE A 39 6.10 -24.20 -13.48
C PHE A 39 7.02 -25.44 -13.41
N HIS A 40 7.23 -26.14 -14.51
CA HIS A 40 7.99 -27.41 -14.57
C HIS A 40 7.38 -28.52 -13.69
N GLY A 41 6.05 -28.64 -13.71
CA GLY A 41 5.27 -29.70 -13.07
C GLY A 41 4.37 -29.20 -11.94
N GLY A 42 3.30 -29.97 -11.67
CA GLY A 42 2.31 -29.63 -10.63
C GLY A 42 2.89 -29.48 -9.23
N ASP A 43 3.87 -30.30 -8.85
CA ASP A 43 4.53 -30.18 -7.54
C ASP A 43 5.28 -28.86 -7.37
N GLN A 44 5.96 -28.39 -8.43
CA GLN A 44 6.68 -27.12 -8.39
C GLN A 44 5.72 -25.94 -8.38
N PHE A 45 4.60 -26.03 -9.11
CA PHE A 45 3.52 -25.05 -9.02
C PHE A 45 3.02 -24.89 -7.58
N TRP A 46 2.67 -25.99 -6.91
CA TRP A 46 2.24 -25.95 -5.51
C TRP A 46 3.29 -25.39 -4.56
N ARG A 47 4.57 -25.71 -4.76
CA ARG A 47 5.67 -25.11 -3.97
C ARG A 47 5.75 -23.60 -4.15
N LYS A 48 5.54 -23.09 -5.37
CA LYS A 48 5.54 -21.65 -5.65
C LYS A 48 4.34 -20.95 -5.02
N VAL A 49 3.15 -21.53 -5.15
CA VAL A 49 1.93 -21.03 -4.50
C VAL A 49 2.11 -20.93 -2.98
N MET A 50 2.59 -22.00 -2.33
CA MET A 50 2.83 -22.01 -0.89
C MET A 50 3.91 -21.00 -0.46
N ARG A 51 4.99 -20.86 -1.25
CA ARG A 51 6.05 -19.86 -1.00
C ARG A 51 5.47 -18.45 -1.01
N ILE A 52 4.69 -18.12 -2.03
CA ILE A 52 4.09 -16.77 -2.20
C ILE A 52 3.10 -16.49 -1.07
N ALA A 53 2.23 -17.44 -0.75
CA ALA A 53 1.28 -17.32 0.35
C ALA A 53 1.98 -17.08 1.70
N THR A 54 3.05 -17.83 1.97
CA THR A 54 3.84 -17.66 3.21
C THR A 54 4.56 -16.31 3.23
N LEU A 55 5.13 -15.90 2.09
CA LEU A 55 5.82 -14.62 1.97
C LEU A 55 4.85 -13.45 2.22
N PHE A 56 3.67 -13.48 1.60
CA PHE A 56 2.67 -12.45 1.77
C PHE A 56 2.16 -12.38 3.20
N GLU A 57 1.88 -13.52 3.85
CA GLU A 57 1.42 -13.53 5.25
C GLU A 57 2.47 -12.95 6.20
N ASN A 58 3.74 -13.39 6.07
CA ASN A 58 4.85 -12.84 6.85
C ASN A 58 4.96 -11.32 6.65
N TRP A 59 4.86 -10.87 5.39
CA TRP A 59 4.90 -9.46 5.06
C TRP A 59 3.69 -8.71 5.65
N ALA A 60 2.50 -9.31 5.62
CA ALA A 60 1.27 -8.69 6.09
C ALA A 60 1.31 -8.44 7.62
N CYS A 61 1.83 -9.38 8.41
CA CYS A 61 1.98 -9.24 9.87
C CYS A 61 2.68 -7.92 10.28
N GLU A 62 3.61 -7.42 9.46
CA GLU A 62 4.34 -6.19 9.77
C GLU A 62 3.71 -4.91 9.19
N ASN A 63 2.97 -5.05 8.09
CA ASN A 63 2.66 -3.95 7.19
C ASN A 63 1.16 -3.67 7.06
N VAL A 64 0.29 -4.64 7.33
CA VAL A 64 -1.16 -4.46 7.33
C VAL A 64 -1.61 -3.92 8.69
N ALA A 65 -2.49 -2.93 8.67
CA ALA A 65 -3.15 -2.43 9.88
C ALA A 65 -4.41 -3.26 10.16
N PHE A 66 -4.22 -4.44 10.75
CA PHE A 66 -5.29 -5.41 10.98
C PHE A 66 -6.45 -4.87 11.83
N GLU A 67 -6.19 -3.89 12.70
CA GLU A 67 -7.23 -3.24 13.50
C GLU A 67 -8.25 -2.44 12.67
N ALA A 68 -7.90 -2.08 11.44
CA ALA A 68 -8.75 -1.33 10.52
C ALA A 68 -9.43 -2.24 9.49
N LEU A 69 -9.24 -3.57 9.58
CA LEU A 69 -9.97 -4.52 8.73
C LEU A 69 -11.39 -4.72 9.26
N ASP A 70 -12.34 -4.67 8.33
CA ASP A 70 -13.77 -4.97 8.52
C ASP A 70 -14.10 -6.44 8.23
N HIS A 71 -13.14 -7.20 7.71
CA HIS A 71 -13.29 -8.58 7.29
C HIS A 71 -12.34 -9.53 8.04
N VAL A 72 -12.78 -10.77 8.22
CA VAL A 72 -11.95 -11.85 8.75
C VAL A 72 -10.82 -12.14 7.77
N TRP A 73 -9.58 -12.03 8.25
CA TRP A 73 -8.38 -12.03 7.42
C TRP A 73 -8.27 -13.22 6.44
N PRO A 74 -8.35 -14.50 6.86
CA PRO A 74 -8.35 -15.62 5.93
C PRO A 74 -9.43 -15.56 4.83
N TYR A 75 -10.65 -15.10 5.14
CA TYR A 75 -11.72 -15.03 4.14
C TYR A 75 -11.52 -13.92 3.13
N LEU A 76 -10.94 -12.79 3.57
CA LEU A 76 -10.55 -11.72 2.67
C LEU A 76 -9.47 -12.19 1.68
N LEU A 77 -8.48 -12.93 2.18
CA LEU A 77 -7.41 -13.52 1.38
C LEU A 77 -7.95 -14.51 0.36
N GLU A 78 -8.78 -15.47 0.80
CA GLU A 78 -9.40 -16.47 -0.08
C GLU A 78 -10.14 -15.81 -1.25
N ALA A 79 -10.89 -14.73 -0.96
CA ALA A 79 -11.72 -14.04 -1.94
C ALA A 79 -10.96 -13.14 -2.92
N LYS A 80 -9.82 -12.53 -2.54
CA LYS A 80 -9.18 -11.46 -3.33
C LYS A 80 -7.73 -11.70 -3.73
N PHE A 81 -6.99 -12.53 -2.99
CA PHE A 81 -5.53 -12.57 -3.09
C PHE A 81 -5.04 -13.04 -4.46
N GLY A 82 -5.55 -14.16 -4.97
CA GLY A 82 -5.12 -14.73 -6.24
C GLY A 82 -5.33 -13.81 -7.43
N ASP A 83 -6.51 -13.18 -7.51
CA ASP A 83 -6.84 -12.22 -8.57
C ASP A 83 -5.96 -10.97 -8.47
N ALA A 84 -5.69 -10.46 -7.27
CA ALA A 84 -4.79 -9.33 -7.07
C ALA A 84 -3.35 -9.65 -7.48
N CYS A 85 -2.85 -10.86 -7.20
CA CYS A 85 -1.56 -11.31 -7.71
C CYS A 85 -1.51 -11.32 -9.24
N LEU A 86 -2.51 -11.87 -9.91
CA LEU A 86 -2.53 -11.99 -11.37
C LEU A 86 -2.84 -10.68 -12.10
N ALA A 87 -3.42 -9.70 -11.41
CA ALA A 87 -3.55 -8.33 -11.91
C ALA A 87 -2.21 -7.59 -11.93
N HIS A 88 -1.29 -7.92 -11.01
CA HIS A 88 0.03 -7.30 -10.89
C HIS A 88 1.08 -8.02 -11.75
N VAL A 89 1.20 -9.34 -11.61
CA VAL A 89 2.16 -10.15 -12.36
C VAL A 89 1.46 -11.21 -13.21
N ASN A 90 2.01 -11.48 -14.38
CA ASN A 90 1.60 -12.64 -15.15
C ASN A 90 2.05 -13.95 -14.48
N MET A 91 1.58 -15.10 -14.99
CA MET A 91 1.92 -16.40 -14.40
C MET A 91 3.42 -16.68 -14.33
N ASP A 92 4.20 -16.28 -15.34
CA ASP A 92 5.66 -16.46 -15.34
C ASP A 92 6.32 -15.60 -14.24
N GLY A 93 5.82 -14.39 -14.01
CA GLY A 93 6.28 -13.47 -12.97
C GLY A 93 6.12 -14.01 -11.55
N LEU A 94 5.18 -14.93 -11.31
CA LEU A 94 5.03 -15.59 -10.01
C LEU A 94 6.30 -16.36 -9.59
N ILE A 95 7.15 -16.77 -10.53
CA ILE A 95 8.39 -17.48 -10.24
C ILE A 95 9.35 -16.60 -9.42
N THR A 96 9.42 -15.31 -9.76
CA THR A 96 10.30 -14.30 -9.17
C THR A 96 9.63 -13.44 -8.10
N PHE A 97 8.34 -13.68 -7.81
CA PHE A 97 7.56 -12.94 -6.82
C PHE A 97 8.30 -12.73 -5.49
N ASP A 98 8.36 -11.48 -5.03
CA ASP A 98 9.11 -11.04 -3.85
C ASP A 98 8.30 -10.15 -2.89
N ALA A 99 9.01 -9.46 -1.97
CA ALA A 99 8.38 -8.63 -0.94
C ALA A 99 7.80 -7.31 -1.48
N MET A 100 8.33 -6.77 -2.59
CA MET A 100 7.77 -5.57 -3.21
C MET A 100 6.47 -5.90 -3.94
N ASP A 101 6.37 -7.10 -4.52
CA ASP A 101 5.11 -7.56 -5.09
C ASP A 101 4.01 -7.69 -4.02
N CYS A 102 4.37 -8.03 -2.78
CA CYS A 102 3.41 -8.06 -1.67
C CYS A 102 2.77 -6.69 -1.42
N LEU A 103 3.54 -5.60 -1.53
CA LEU A 103 3.04 -4.24 -1.38
C LEU A 103 2.01 -3.89 -2.46
N VAL A 104 2.35 -4.17 -3.73
CA VAL A 104 1.45 -3.85 -4.87
C VAL A 104 0.18 -4.70 -4.79
N VAL A 105 0.30 -5.99 -4.47
CA VAL A 105 -0.86 -6.87 -4.25
C VAL A 105 -1.73 -6.36 -3.10
N ALA A 106 -1.14 -5.96 -1.97
CA ALA A 106 -1.89 -5.42 -0.84
C ALA A 106 -2.64 -4.12 -1.19
N MET A 107 -2.03 -3.24 -2.00
CA MET A 107 -2.71 -2.05 -2.52
C MET A 107 -3.85 -2.42 -3.47
N GLY A 108 -3.64 -3.37 -4.39
CA GLY A 108 -4.67 -3.87 -5.30
C GLY A 108 -5.86 -4.53 -4.57
N MET A 109 -5.59 -5.18 -3.44
CA MET A 109 -6.61 -5.73 -2.54
C MET A 109 -7.32 -4.66 -1.71
N ASN A 110 -6.87 -3.39 -1.76
CA ASN A 110 -7.30 -2.28 -0.92
C ASN A 110 -7.16 -2.61 0.57
N LEU A 111 -6.00 -3.13 0.97
CA LEU A 111 -5.72 -3.34 2.39
C LEU A 111 -5.35 -2.03 3.09
N PRO A 112 -5.77 -1.84 4.35
CA PRO A 112 -5.24 -0.77 5.19
C PRO A 112 -3.78 -1.10 5.55
N LEU A 113 -2.90 -0.14 5.34
CA LEU A 113 -1.45 -0.33 5.51
C LEU A 113 -0.87 0.63 6.52
N TRP A 114 0.12 0.18 7.26
CA TRP A 114 1.00 1.08 8.00
C TRP A 114 1.97 1.75 7.04
N TYR A 115 2.07 3.08 7.13
CA TYR A 115 3.08 3.80 6.37
C TYR A 115 4.48 3.40 6.88
N ARG A 116 5.35 3.06 5.93
CA ARG A 116 6.78 2.84 6.16
C ARG A 116 7.58 3.62 5.13
N ASP A 117 8.64 4.28 5.59
CA ASP A 117 9.59 4.91 4.70
C ASP A 117 10.19 3.86 3.74
N GLY A 118 10.38 4.26 2.48
CA GLY A 118 10.89 3.37 1.42
C GLY A 118 9.81 2.65 0.61
N PHE A 119 8.61 2.43 1.15
CA PHE A 119 7.49 1.84 0.38
C PHE A 119 6.79 2.83 -0.53
N LYS A 120 7.04 4.14 -0.38
CA LYS A 120 6.48 5.20 -1.23
C LYS A 120 4.95 5.11 -1.34
N LEU A 121 4.30 4.81 -0.22
CA LEU A 121 2.84 4.65 -0.15
C LEU A 121 2.13 6.00 -0.35
N PRO A 122 0.88 6.00 -0.88
CA PRO A 122 0.09 7.22 -1.16
C PRO A 122 -0.44 7.86 0.13
N LEU A 123 0.45 8.46 0.91
CA LEU A 123 0.12 9.11 2.18
C LEU A 123 -0.66 10.39 1.92
N ASP A 124 -1.71 10.60 2.69
CA ASP A 124 -2.47 11.85 2.68
C ASP A 124 -3.05 12.11 4.06
N LEU A 125 -2.39 12.99 4.82
CA LEU A 125 -2.76 13.36 6.18
C LEU A 125 -3.01 14.85 6.25
N THR A 126 -4.05 15.25 6.97
CA THR A 126 -4.31 16.67 7.25
C THR A 126 -4.50 16.89 8.75
N ALA A 127 -3.81 17.88 9.31
CA ALA A 127 -3.92 18.28 10.72
C ALA A 127 -4.32 19.76 10.84
N ALA A 128 -5.04 20.11 11.91
CA ALA A 128 -5.36 21.51 12.21
C ALA A 128 -4.10 22.29 12.62
N ASN A 129 -4.00 23.55 12.23
CA ASN A 129 -2.92 24.43 12.67
C ASN A 129 -3.27 25.05 14.04
N PRO A 130 -2.53 24.76 15.12
CA PRO A 130 -2.79 25.34 16.43
C PRO A 130 -2.31 26.80 16.58
N VAL A 131 -1.52 27.32 15.65
CA VAL A 131 -0.90 28.65 15.76
C VAL A 131 -1.91 29.75 15.44
N GLN A 132 -2.27 30.53 16.46
CA GLN A 132 -3.17 31.67 16.29
C GLN A 132 -2.55 32.75 15.39
N GLY A 133 -3.35 33.31 14.48
CA GLY A 133 -2.93 34.38 13.58
C GLY A 133 -2.08 33.91 12.39
N SER A 134 -1.86 32.60 12.22
CA SER A 134 -1.27 32.05 11.00
C SER A 134 -2.22 32.21 9.81
N SER A 135 -1.67 32.40 8.60
CA SER A 135 -2.43 32.36 7.34
C SER A 135 -2.93 30.96 7.01
N PHE A 136 -2.23 29.91 7.47
CA PHE A 136 -2.64 28.53 7.26
C PHE A 136 -3.54 28.05 8.40
N VAL A 137 -4.70 27.51 8.06
CA VAL A 137 -5.64 26.91 9.02
C VAL A 137 -5.39 25.42 9.22
N ARG A 138 -4.77 24.75 8.24
CA ARG A 138 -4.40 23.33 8.31
C ARG A 138 -3.04 23.09 7.67
N TRP A 139 -2.44 21.96 8.03
CA TRP A 139 -1.24 21.42 7.41
C TRP A 139 -1.58 20.09 6.77
N ARG A 140 -0.99 19.79 5.60
CA ARG A 140 -1.14 18.52 4.91
C ARG A 140 0.22 17.91 4.62
N ILE A 141 0.38 16.63 4.92
CA ILE A 141 1.51 15.81 4.46
C ILE A 141 0.95 14.87 3.40
N GLN A 142 1.50 14.94 2.19
CA GLN A 142 1.02 14.15 1.07
C GLN A 142 2.17 13.54 0.28
N THR A 143 2.05 12.27 -0.09
CA THR A 143 2.93 11.66 -1.09
C THR A 143 2.52 12.17 -2.47
N VAL A 144 3.47 12.75 -3.17
CA VAL A 144 3.30 13.27 -4.53
C VAL A 144 4.32 12.65 -5.46
N ARG A 145 3.98 12.65 -6.75
CA ARG A 145 4.86 12.23 -7.84
C ARG A 145 4.84 13.28 -8.94
N ARG A 146 5.83 13.21 -9.83
CA ARG A 146 6.00 14.12 -10.95
C ARG A 146 6.28 13.33 -12.20
N LEU A 147 5.60 13.65 -13.29
CA LEU A 147 5.88 13.07 -14.60
C LEU A 147 7.26 13.55 -15.08
N GLN A 148 8.08 12.66 -15.65
CA GLN A 148 9.41 13.05 -16.10
C GLN A 148 9.37 14.20 -17.12
N GLY A 149 10.06 15.29 -16.79
CA GLY A 149 10.15 16.47 -17.64
C GLY A 149 9.03 17.50 -17.45
N GLU A 150 8.07 17.25 -16.55
CA GLU A 150 7.08 18.24 -16.12
C GLU A 150 7.49 18.88 -14.79
N GLU A 151 7.02 20.10 -14.51
CA GLU A 151 7.29 20.78 -13.23
C GLU A 151 6.21 20.45 -12.19
N ASP A 152 4.99 20.22 -12.65
CA ASP A 152 3.81 20.01 -11.81
C ASP A 152 3.90 18.70 -11.04
N MET A 153 3.44 18.74 -9.79
CA MET A 153 3.34 17.56 -8.92
C MET A 153 1.89 17.16 -8.81
N GLU A 154 1.64 15.86 -8.86
CA GLU A 154 0.33 15.28 -8.63
C GLU A 154 0.32 14.36 -7.39
N PRO A 155 -0.83 14.26 -6.69
CA PRO A 155 -1.02 13.28 -5.63
C PRO A 155 -0.81 11.85 -6.11
N MET A 156 -0.08 11.07 -5.33
CA MET A 156 -0.08 9.63 -5.50
C MET A 156 -1.35 9.03 -4.88
N CYS A 157 -2.02 8.15 -5.62
CA CYS A 157 -3.28 7.50 -5.26
C CYS A 157 -3.09 6.01 -4.94
N TYR A 158 -4.08 5.42 -4.27
CA TYR A 158 -4.11 3.96 -4.06
C TYR A 158 -4.22 3.24 -5.39
N GLY A 159 -3.30 2.30 -5.64
CA GLY A 159 -3.23 1.53 -6.89
C GLY A 159 -2.28 2.11 -7.94
N ASP A 160 -1.74 3.32 -7.73
CA ASP A 160 -0.63 3.80 -8.54
C ASP A 160 0.62 2.94 -8.32
N ASP A 161 1.37 2.68 -9.39
CA ASP A 161 2.66 2.00 -9.30
C ASP A 161 3.72 2.96 -8.73
N PRO A 162 4.30 2.68 -7.54
CA PRO A 162 5.38 3.50 -6.96
C PRO A 162 6.70 3.48 -7.75
N HIS A 163 6.79 2.59 -8.74
CA HIS A 163 7.95 2.34 -9.58
C HIS A 163 7.68 2.60 -11.08
N ASP A 164 6.58 3.29 -11.39
CA ASP A 164 6.27 3.71 -12.76
C ASP A 164 7.46 4.46 -13.37
N ALA A 165 7.94 3.94 -14.50
CA ALA A 165 9.13 4.46 -15.18
C ALA A 165 8.90 5.83 -15.84
N ASP A 166 7.64 6.23 -16.02
CA ASP A 166 7.29 7.54 -16.59
C ASP A 166 7.35 8.66 -15.54
N TYR A 167 7.44 8.32 -14.25
CA TYR A 167 7.48 9.26 -13.14
C TYR A 167 8.86 9.34 -12.48
N GLU A 168 9.14 10.48 -11.85
CA GLU A 168 10.20 10.59 -10.85
C GLU A 168 9.82 9.81 -9.57
N PRO A 169 10.79 9.37 -8.76
CA PRO A 169 10.50 8.73 -7.48
C PRO A 169 9.58 9.60 -6.60
N PRO A 170 8.47 9.05 -6.06
CA PRO A 170 7.57 9.79 -5.18
C PRO A 170 8.28 10.36 -3.95
N VAL A 171 7.84 11.54 -3.53
CA VAL A 171 8.35 12.26 -2.36
C VAL A 171 7.21 12.67 -1.42
N LEU A 172 7.54 12.97 -0.16
CA LEU A 172 6.59 13.54 0.79
C LEU A 172 6.65 15.06 0.73
N ALA A 173 5.54 15.70 0.40
CA ALA A 173 5.41 17.14 0.39
C ALA A 173 4.58 17.64 1.58
N LEU A 174 5.08 18.70 2.22
CA LEU A 174 4.35 19.49 3.22
C LEU A 174 3.64 20.65 2.52
N TYR A 175 2.35 20.79 2.82
CA TYR A 175 1.54 21.90 2.36
C TYR A 175 0.92 22.66 3.53
N GLY A 176 0.86 23.98 3.40
CA GLY A 176 -0.05 24.83 4.16
C GLY A 176 -1.39 24.91 3.43
N ILE A 177 -2.51 24.86 4.18
CA ILE A 177 -3.85 25.08 3.64
C ILE A 177 -4.41 26.33 4.28
N ASP A 178 -4.80 27.31 3.47
CA ASP A 178 -5.41 28.56 3.94
C ASP A 178 -6.91 28.44 4.21
N ALA A 179 -7.53 29.53 4.64
CA ALA A 179 -8.96 29.57 4.96
C ALA A 179 -9.88 29.37 3.74
N ASP A 180 -9.37 29.62 2.53
CA ASP A 180 -10.07 29.42 1.26
C ASP A 180 -9.88 27.99 0.72
N GLY A 181 -9.05 27.19 1.39
CA GLY A 181 -8.73 25.81 1.00
C GLY A 181 -7.64 25.70 -0.06
N LEU A 182 -6.92 26.78 -0.34
CA LEU A 182 -5.80 26.77 -1.28
C LEU A 182 -4.60 26.07 -0.66
N LEU A 183 -3.99 25.16 -1.42
CA LEU A 183 -2.77 24.47 -1.04
C LEU A 183 -1.55 25.29 -1.47
N GLU A 184 -0.69 25.61 -0.51
CA GLU A 184 0.62 26.20 -0.75
C GLU A 184 1.71 25.17 -0.43
N HIS A 185 2.55 24.85 -1.42
CA HIS A 185 3.70 23.97 -1.22
C HIS A 185 4.74 24.64 -0.33
N ILE A 186 5.23 23.91 0.66
CA ILE A 186 6.22 24.41 1.62
C ILE A 186 7.57 23.76 1.37
N ARG A 187 7.61 22.42 1.32
CA ARG A 187 8.85 21.66 1.15
C ARG A 187 8.61 20.18 0.90
N ASP A 188 9.49 19.59 0.11
CA ASP A 188 9.64 18.13 -0.05
C ASP A 188 10.60 17.52 0.98
N SER A 189 10.34 16.27 1.35
CA SER A 189 11.13 15.48 2.28
C SER A 189 11.22 14.03 1.81
N ALA A 190 12.32 13.38 2.19
CA ALA A 190 12.56 11.98 1.84
C ALA A 190 11.85 11.02 2.80
N THR A 191 11.66 11.43 4.06
CA THR A 191 11.07 10.57 5.10
C THR A 191 9.91 11.25 5.84
N TYR A 192 9.03 10.43 6.41
CA TYR A 192 7.92 10.92 7.21
C TYR A 192 8.39 11.63 8.49
N ALA A 193 9.46 11.11 9.10
CA ALA A 193 10.04 11.73 10.30
C ALA A 193 10.53 13.16 10.03
N GLU A 194 11.16 13.40 8.88
CA GLU A 194 11.63 14.73 8.47
C GLU A 194 10.48 15.72 8.27
N VAL A 195 9.48 15.33 7.47
CA VAL A 195 8.35 16.22 7.15
C VAL A 195 7.49 16.52 8.39
N ARG A 196 7.29 15.53 9.27
CA ARG A 196 6.59 15.70 10.55
C ARG A 196 7.36 16.62 11.50
N SER A 197 8.68 16.49 11.57
CA SER A 197 9.54 17.37 12.35
C SER A 197 9.48 18.81 11.85
N LEU A 198 9.55 19.01 10.53
CA LEU A 198 9.39 20.32 9.92
C LEU A 198 8.03 20.95 10.24
N ALA A 199 6.94 20.20 10.07
CA ALA A 199 5.60 20.67 10.40
C ALA A 199 5.49 21.10 11.88
N SER A 200 6.09 20.32 12.78
CA SER A 200 6.11 20.61 14.22
C SER A 200 6.92 21.86 14.58
N ASN A 201 7.97 22.17 13.81
CA ASN A 201 8.76 23.39 13.99
C ASN A 201 8.03 24.64 13.45
N LEU A 202 7.32 24.50 12.33
CA LEU A 202 6.55 25.60 11.73
C LEU A 202 5.26 25.90 12.50
N ALA A 203 4.62 24.86 13.05
CA ALA A 203 3.40 24.96 13.82
C ALA A 203 3.50 24.13 15.12
N PRO A 204 4.09 24.70 16.18
CA PRO A 204 4.22 24.01 17.46
C PRO A 204 2.86 23.52 17.98
N GLY A 205 2.74 22.21 18.17
CA GLY A 205 1.52 21.54 18.62
C GLY A 205 0.67 20.91 17.50
N VAL A 206 1.07 21.00 16.24
CA VAL A 206 0.38 20.30 15.15
C VAL A 206 0.44 18.78 15.39
N ALA A 207 -0.73 18.13 15.31
CA ALA A 207 -0.89 16.73 15.71
C ALA A 207 -0.91 15.80 14.49
N PHE A 208 0.27 15.48 13.95
CA PHE A 208 0.43 14.37 13.01
C PHE A 208 0.77 13.07 13.76
N PRO A 209 0.20 11.92 13.36
CA PRO A 209 0.43 10.63 14.02
C PRO A 209 1.91 10.23 13.96
N GLU A 210 2.39 9.47 14.94
CA GLU A 210 3.77 8.95 14.91
C GLU A 210 3.94 7.88 13.82
N ARG A 211 2.95 6.99 13.70
CA ARG A 211 2.88 5.96 12.67
C ARG A 211 1.60 6.17 11.86
N PRO A 212 1.68 6.70 10.64
CA PRO A 212 0.50 6.88 9.81
C PRO A 212 -0.09 5.56 9.37
N MET A 213 -1.41 5.50 9.36
CA MET A 213 -2.17 4.43 8.73
C MET A 213 -2.76 4.96 7.42
N LEU A 214 -2.61 4.19 6.35
CA LEU A 214 -3.22 4.43 5.07
C LEU A 214 -4.50 3.62 4.99
N ILE A 215 -5.62 4.32 4.84
CA ILE A 215 -6.93 3.71 4.59
C ILE A 215 -7.30 4.02 3.13
N PRO A 216 -7.63 3.01 2.30
CA PRO A 216 -8.12 3.21 0.94
C PRO A 216 -9.33 4.14 0.91
N ALA A 217 -9.42 4.99 -0.12
CA ALA A 217 -10.43 6.05 -0.19
C ALA A 217 -11.89 5.55 -0.11
N HIS A 218 -12.18 4.35 -0.64
CA HIS A 218 -13.52 3.76 -0.58
C HIS A 218 -13.97 3.34 0.82
N ALA A 219 -13.05 3.16 1.76
CA ALA A 219 -13.35 2.86 3.16
C ALA A 219 -13.56 4.12 4.03
N ARG A 220 -13.41 5.32 3.46
CA ARG A 220 -13.62 6.61 4.16
C ARG A 220 -15.05 7.16 4.04
N LEU A 221 -15.98 6.42 3.43
CA LEU A 221 -17.34 6.90 3.13
C LEU A 221 -18.31 6.84 4.32
N ASP A 222 -17.85 6.45 5.51
CA ASP A 222 -18.65 6.38 6.74
C ASP A 222 -18.33 7.49 7.78
N GLU A 223 -17.60 8.54 7.41
CA GLU A 223 -17.36 9.74 8.26
C GLU A 223 -18.07 11.01 7.76
#